data_AF-A0A359JI86-F1
#
_entry.id   AF-A0A359JI86-F1
#
_cell.length_a   1.000
_cell.length_b   1.000
_cell.length_c   1.000
_cell.angle_alpha   90.00
_cell.angle_beta   90.00
_cell.angle_gamma   90.00
#
_symmetry.space_group_name_H-M   'P 1'
#
loop_
_entity.id
_entity.type
_entity.pdbx_description
1 polymer ?
#
loop_
_entity_poly.entity_id
_entity_poly.type
_entity_poly.pdbx_seq_one_letter_code
_entity_poly.pdbx_strand_id
1 'polypeptide(L)'
;MESNMKKFTKALALALTLALCVSVMGGCKKKADESSATATTEATVSETESATESATESESETESATESATESETEATSSQKEDGAYPFELTDIYGQKAVIKAEPQKVVSCSPACTEIIFSLGQESKLVGRTNYCNYPEAASSIESIGDINAPD
;
A
#
# COMPACT_ATOMS: atom_id res chain seq x y z
N MET A 1 10.29 -50.63 21.02
CA MET A 1 10.53 -49.45 21.88
C MET A 1 10.83 -48.16 21.10
N GLU A 2 11.50 -48.21 19.94
CA GLU A 2 11.90 -47.01 19.16
C GLU A 2 10.80 -46.00 18.80
N SER A 3 9.56 -46.44 18.56
CA SER A 3 8.46 -45.54 18.13
C SER A 3 8.15 -44.47 19.19
N ASN A 4 8.23 -44.83 20.48
CA ASN A 4 7.98 -43.88 21.57
C ASN A 4 9.16 -42.93 21.79
N MET A 5 10.40 -43.39 21.57
CA MET A 5 11.60 -42.54 21.62
C MET A 5 11.48 -41.38 20.60
N LYS A 6 11.13 -41.70 19.35
CA LYS A 6 11.02 -40.74 18.24
C LYS A 6 9.89 -39.70 18.46
N LYS A 7 8.81 -40.07 19.16
CA LYS A 7 7.76 -39.15 19.62
C LYS A 7 8.28 -38.21 20.71
N PHE A 8 9.03 -38.74 21.68
CA PHE A 8 9.62 -37.97 22.77
C PHE A 8 10.64 -36.94 22.25
N THR A 9 11.49 -37.30 21.29
CA THR A 9 12.46 -36.36 20.69
C THR A 9 11.77 -35.20 19.96
N LYS A 10 10.66 -35.46 19.25
CA LYS A 10 9.86 -34.41 18.59
C LYS A 10 9.16 -33.49 19.59
N ALA A 11 8.59 -34.04 20.67
CA ALA A 11 7.97 -33.25 21.73
C ALA A 11 9.00 -32.38 22.48
N LEU A 12 10.19 -32.93 22.76
CA LEU A 12 11.29 -32.20 23.40
C LEU A 12 11.79 -31.05 22.50
N ALA A 13 11.99 -31.29 21.20
CA ALA A 13 12.41 -30.28 20.25
C ALA A 13 11.37 -29.15 20.11
N LEU A 14 10.08 -29.47 20.06
CA LEU A 14 8.99 -28.50 20.00
C LEU A 14 8.92 -27.64 21.27
N ALA A 15 9.12 -28.22 22.46
CA ALA A 15 9.13 -27.47 23.71
C ALA A 15 10.34 -26.53 23.81
N LEU A 16 11.51 -26.95 23.32
CA LEU A 16 12.74 -26.15 23.31
C LEU A 16 12.63 -24.95 22.35
N THR A 17 12.04 -25.11 21.16
CA THR A 17 11.82 -23.99 20.26
C THR A 17 10.75 -23.02 20.77
N LEU A 18 9.67 -23.51 21.39
CA LEU A 18 8.66 -22.64 21.99
C LEU A 18 9.23 -21.79 23.14
N ALA A 19 10.05 -22.38 24.01
CA ALA A 19 10.69 -21.68 25.12
C ALA A 19 11.65 -20.57 24.66
N LEU A 20 12.32 -20.77 23.52
CA LEU A 20 13.26 -19.80 22.96
C LEU A 20 12.54 -18.60 22.31
N CYS A 21 11.35 -18.81 21.72
CA CYS A 21 10.55 -17.74 21.10
C CYS A 21 9.90 -16.77 22.11
N VAL A 22 9.71 -17.15 23.37
CA VAL A 22 9.06 -16.27 24.38
C VAL A 22 10.02 -15.22 24.97
N SER A 23 11.34 -15.37 24.77
CA SER A 23 12.35 -14.54 25.46
C SER A 23 12.76 -13.24 24.74
N VAL A 24 12.19 -12.92 23.56
CA VAL A 24 12.66 -11.82 22.68
C VAL A 24 11.73 -10.59 22.69
N MET A 25 10.95 -10.39 23.76
CA MET A 25 10.17 -9.14 24.00
C MET A 25 10.30 -8.66 25.46
N GLY A 26 11.41 -7.99 25.79
CA GLY A 26 11.85 -7.88 27.20
C GLY A 26 12.55 -6.60 27.69
N GLY A 27 12.28 -5.41 27.14
CA GLY A 27 12.20 -4.18 27.96
C GLY A 27 13.44 -3.28 28.22
N CYS A 28 13.22 -1.97 28.04
CA CYS A 28 13.74 -0.93 28.93
C CYS A 28 12.70 0.19 29.09
N LYS A 29 12.25 0.43 30.34
CA LYS A 29 11.34 1.53 30.70
C LYS A 29 12.15 2.80 30.97
N LYS A 30 11.66 3.96 30.53
CA LYS A 30 11.98 5.26 31.14
C LYS A 30 10.69 6.07 31.35
N LYS A 31 10.58 6.71 32.51
CA LYS A 31 9.46 7.56 32.98
C LYS A 31 10.04 8.84 33.60
N ALA A 32 9.20 9.86 33.75
CA ALA A 32 9.48 11.27 34.06
C ALA A 32 9.99 12.04 32.83
N ASP A 33 9.45 13.22 32.50
CA ASP A 33 8.98 14.27 33.42
C ASP A 33 7.53 14.78 33.21
N GLU A 34 7.04 15.64 34.10
CA GLU A 34 5.67 16.20 34.20
C GLU A 34 5.72 17.74 34.27
N SER A 35 4.58 18.43 34.05
CA SER A 35 4.37 19.90 34.19
C SER A 35 4.74 20.73 32.93
N SER A 36 4.08 21.85 32.59
CA SER A 36 3.13 22.68 33.35
C SER A 36 1.95 23.17 32.49
N ALA A 37 0.82 23.45 33.14
CA ALA A 37 -0.29 24.21 32.56
C ALA A 37 -0.02 25.73 32.59
N THR A 38 -0.68 26.48 31.69
CA THR A 38 -1.25 27.80 31.99
C THR A 38 -2.39 28.11 31.02
N ALA A 39 -3.50 28.62 31.55
CA ALA A 39 -4.60 29.21 30.78
C ALA A 39 -4.38 30.73 30.60
N THR A 40 -5.13 31.37 29.68
CA THR A 40 -5.68 32.74 29.71
C THR A 40 -5.92 33.21 28.25
N THR A 41 -6.93 33.95 27.79
CA THR A 41 -8.32 34.34 28.15
C THR A 41 -8.66 35.47 27.15
N GLU A 42 -9.78 35.34 26.40
CA GLU A 42 -10.63 36.41 25.81
C GLU A 42 -10.15 37.41 24.71
N ALA A 43 -11.20 38.02 24.12
CA ALA A 43 -11.30 39.23 23.30
C ALA A 43 -11.00 39.14 21.78
N THR A 44 -11.80 39.71 20.87
CA THR A 44 -13.15 40.35 20.99
C THR A 44 -13.87 40.38 19.62
N VAL A 45 -15.20 40.49 19.70
CA VAL A 45 -16.22 40.59 18.63
C VAL A 45 -16.09 41.83 17.72
N SER A 46 -16.42 41.66 16.42
CA SER A 46 -17.27 42.52 15.56
C SER A 46 -17.44 41.80 14.20
N GLU A 47 -18.63 41.46 13.70
CA GLU A 47 -19.68 42.34 13.14
C GLU A 47 -19.21 43.13 11.90
N THR A 48 -19.94 43.21 10.77
CA THR A 48 -21.35 42.85 10.48
C THR A 48 -21.59 42.58 8.98
N GLU A 49 -22.68 41.82 8.70
CA GLU A 49 -23.60 41.92 7.54
C GLU A 49 -23.12 42.10 6.09
N SER A 50 -23.58 41.20 5.21
CA SER A 50 -24.72 41.55 4.32
C SER A 50 -25.44 40.30 3.81
N ALA A 51 -26.75 40.43 3.60
CA ALA A 51 -27.64 39.47 2.91
C ALA A 51 -27.28 39.39 1.39
N THR A 52 -27.89 38.55 0.53
CA THR A 52 -29.31 38.15 0.47
C THR A 52 -29.52 36.93 -0.46
N GLU A 53 -30.57 36.14 -0.21
CA GLU A 53 -31.42 35.34 -1.16
C GLU A 53 -30.78 34.63 -2.39
N SER A 54 -31.09 33.37 -2.68
CA SER A 54 -32.46 32.90 -2.95
C SER A 54 -32.58 31.36 -2.88
N ALA A 55 -33.78 30.87 -2.59
CA ALA A 55 -34.17 29.47 -2.72
C ALA A 55 -34.45 29.08 -4.19
N THR A 56 -34.48 27.77 -4.51
CA THR A 56 -35.71 27.01 -4.87
C THR A 56 -35.35 25.54 -5.17
N GLU A 57 -36.34 24.65 -4.97
CA GLU A 57 -36.30 23.19 -5.11
C GLU A 57 -36.03 22.67 -6.53
N SER A 58 -35.60 21.42 -6.68
CA SER A 58 -36.46 20.35 -7.23
C SER A 58 -35.76 18.97 -7.33
N GLU A 59 -36.46 17.95 -6.85
CA GLU A 59 -36.63 16.55 -7.33
C GLU A 59 -36.04 16.21 -8.73
N SER A 60 -35.72 14.97 -9.14
CA SER A 60 -35.67 13.58 -8.64
C SER A 60 -35.53 12.69 -9.91
N GLU A 61 -35.35 11.38 -9.74
CA GLU A 61 -35.55 10.30 -10.75
C GLU A 61 -34.51 10.08 -11.89
N THR A 62 -33.65 9.10 -11.65
CA THR A 62 -33.49 7.83 -12.40
C THR A 62 -34.05 7.70 -13.84
N GLU A 63 -33.18 7.31 -14.79
CA GLU A 63 -33.51 6.44 -15.94
C GLU A 63 -32.27 5.60 -16.36
N SER A 64 -32.42 4.50 -17.11
CA SER A 64 -31.52 3.33 -16.97
C SER A 64 -31.06 2.57 -18.25
N ALA A 65 -31.45 2.96 -19.47
CA ALA A 65 -31.18 2.14 -20.68
C ALA A 65 -29.76 2.41 -21.27
N THR A 66 -28.81 1.46 -21.35
CA THR A 66 -28.78 0.13 -22.00
C THR A 66 -28.50 0.16 -23.52
N GLU A 67 -27.21 0.22 -23.88
CA GLU A 67 -26.63 -0.42 -25.07
C GLU A 67 -25.55 -1.38 -24.52
N SER A 68 -25.61 -2.72 -24.65
CA SER A 68 -25.82 -3.56 -25.83
C SER A 68 -24.67 -3.53 -26.85
N ALA A 69 -23.44 -3.79 -26.38
CA ALA A 69 -22.33 -4.21 -27.24
C ALA A 69 -22.10 -5.73 -27.11
N THR A 70 -22.15 -6.42 -28.24
CA THR A 70 -22.11 -7.88 -28.39
C THR A 70 -20.76 -8.51 -28.03
N GLU A 71 -20.84 -9.76 -27.59
CA GLU A 71 -19.76 -10.74 -27.42
C GLU A 71 -18.63 -10.63 -28.46
N SER A 72 -17.39 -10.68 -27.96
CA SER A 72 -16.29 -11.32 -28.68
C SER A 72 -15.42 -12.05 -27.68
N GLU A 73 -15.58 -13.37 -27.64
CA GLU A 73 -14.65 -14.25 -26.96
C GLU A 73 -13.26 -14.08 -27.60
N THR A 74 -12.26 -13.78 -26.78
CA THR A 74 -10.86 -14.01 -27.14
C THR A 74 -10.27 -14.87 -26.04
N GLU A 75 -9.99 -16.13 -26.37
CA GLU A 75 -9.35 -17.07 -25.45
C GLU A 75 -7.99 -16.54 -25.00
N ALA A 76 -7.90 -16.07 -23.77
CA ALA A 76 -6.61 -15.79 -23.12
C ALA A 76 -5.94 -17.10 -22.63
N THR A 77 -5.79 -18.08 -23.53
CA THR A 77 -4.84 -19.18 -23.32
C THR A 77 -3.44 -18.65 -23.59
N SER A 78 -2.76 -18.19 -22.54
CA SER A 78 -1.30 -18.18 -22.51
C SER A 78 -0.77 -18.31 -21.07
N SER A 79 -0.81 -19.54 -20.56
CA SER A 79 0.03 -19.95 -19.43
C SER A 79 1.48 -20.06 -19.90
N GLN A 80 2.14 -18.92 -20.15
CA GLN A 80 3.57 -18.86 -20.40
C GLN A 80 4.28 -18.14 -19.27
N LYS A 81 4.92 -18.95 -18.41
CA LYS A 81 5.95 -18.50 -17.47
C LYS A 81 7.25 -18.26 -18.26
N GLU A 82 7.25 -17.24 -19.11
CA GLU A 82 8.48 -16.64 -19.62
C GLU A 82 9.13 -15.87 -18.47
N ASP A 83 10.16 -16.47 -17.86
CA ASP A 83 11.05 -15.75 -16.94
C ASP A 83 11.85 -14.75 -17.78
N GLY A 84 11.45 -13.47 -17.72
CA GLY A 84 11.80 -12.47 -18.72
C GLY A 84 13.31 -12.38 -18.97
N ALA A 85 13.74 -12.80 -20.16
CA ALA A 85 15.16 -12.83 -20.51
C ALA A 85 15.77 -11.41 -20.53
N TYR A 86 16.87 -11.23 -19.80
CA TYR A 86 17.64 -10.00 -19.78
C TYR A 86 18.83 -10.09 -20.75
N PRO A 87 19.22 -8.99 -21.44
CA PRO A 87 18.66 -7.64 -21.32
C PRO A 87 17.30 -7.48 -22.00
N PHE A 88 16.42 -6.69 -21.39
CA PHE A 88 15.09 -6.38 -21.90
C PHE A 88 15.04 -4.92 -22.37
N GLU A 89 14.78 -4.71 -23.66
CA GLU A 89 14.61 -3.37 -24.24
C GLU A 89 13.13 -2.99 -24.32
N LEU A 90 12.79 -1.78 -23.89
CA LEU A 90 11.43 -1.24 -23.96
C LEU A 90 11.44 0.19 -24.50
N THR A 91 10.32 0.59 -25.12
CA THR A 91 10.06 1.98 -25.52
C THR A 91 8.81 2.44 -24.79
N ASP A 92 8.86 3.61 -24.15
CA ASP A 92 7.72 4.17 -23.42
C ASP A 92 6.73 4.92 -24.33
N ILE A 93 5.65 5.44 -23.75
CA ILE A 93 4.62 6.21 -24.45
C ILE A 93 5.11 7.54 -25.03
N TYR A 94 6.27 8.03 -24.60
CA TYR A 94 6.92 9.25 -25.09
C TYR A 94 7.99 8.95 -26.16
N GLY A 95 8.17 7.68 -26.54
CA GLY A 95 9.17 7.24 -27.50
C GLY A 95 10.59 7.11 -26.92
N GLN A 96 10.76 7.22 -25.59
CA GLN A 96 12.04 7.03 -24.93
C GLN A 96 12.39 5.54 -24.86
N LYS A 97 13.64 5.20 -25.19
CA LYS A 97 14.14 3.82 -25.10
C LYS A 97 14.88 3.59 -23.78
N ALA A 98 14.54 2.49 -23.10
CA ALA A 98 15.21 2.04 -21.90
C ALA A 98 15.64 0.57 -22.06
N VAL A 99 16.77 0.21 -21.42
CA VAL A 99 17.30 -1.16 -21.41
C VAL A 99 17.47 -1.62 -19.97
N ILE A 100 16.65 -2.59 -19.55
CA ILE A 100 16.77 -3.25 -18.26
C ILE A 100 17.81 -4.36 -18.41
N LYS A 101 18.95 -4.24 -17.73
CA LYS A 101 20.12 -5.12 -17.92
C LYS A 101 20.03 -6.45 -17.19
N ALA A 102 19.25 -6.51 -16.11
CA ALA A 102 19.08 -7.64 -15.20
C ALA A 102 17.82 -7.40 -14.35
N GLU A 103 17.37 -8.42 -13.63
CA GLU A 103 16.15 -8.36 -12.80
C GLU A 103 16.16 -7.18 -11.80
N PRO A 104 15.16 -6.27 -11.87
CA PRO A 104 15.05 -5.16 -10.92
C PRO A 104 14.92 -5.62 -9.46
N GLN A 105 15.85 -5.19 -8.62
CA GLN A 105 15.86 -5.48 -7.18
C GLN A 105 15.23 -4.35 -6.34
N LYS A 106 14.99 -3.18 -6.95
CA LYS A 106 14.36 -2.01 -6.35
C LYS A 106 13.48 -1.32 -7.37
N VAL A 107 12.26 -1.00 -6.97
CA VAL A 107 11.24 -0.32 -7.79
C VAL A 107 10.68 0.84 -6.98
N VAL A 108 10.43 1.96 -7.64
CA VAL A 108 9.63 3.08 -7.10
C VAL A 108 8.37 3.16 -7.95
N SER A 109 7.20 3.20 -7.30
CA SER A 109 5.91 3.30 -7.99
C SER A 109 5.39 4.73 -7.94
N CYS A 110 5.24 5.34 -9.11
CA CYS A 110 4.68 6.69 -9.26
C CYS A 110 3.15 6.70 -9.42
N SER A 111 2.47 5.55 -9.37
CA SER A 111 1.03 5.41 -9.66
C SER A 111 0.35 4.47 -8.67
N PRO A 112 -0.83 4.82 -8.10
CA PRO A 112 -1.62 3.92 -7.26
C PRO A 112 -1.90 2.57 -7.95
N ALA A 113 -2.40 2.59 -9.19
CA ALA A 113 -2.69 1.36 -9.93
C ALA A 113 -1.45 0.49 -10.16
N CYS A 114 -0.27 1.07 -10.39
CA CYS A 114 0.98 0.30 -10.50
C CYS A 114 1.40 -0.33 -9.17
N THR A 115 1.19 0.37 -8.05
CA THR A 115 1.42 -0.18 -6.70
C THR A 115 0.52 -1.38 -6.44
N GLU A 116 -0.77 -1.27 -6.76
CA GLU A 116 -1.75 -2.37 -6.61
C GLU A 116 -1.38 -3.60 -7.44
N ILE A 117 -0.91 -3.41 -8.68
CA ILE A 117 -0.41 -4.50 -9.54
C ILE A 117 0.82 -5.15 -8.92
N ILE A 118 1.78 -4.39 -8.38
CA ILE A 118 2.99 -4.93 -7.73
C ILE A 118 2.63 -5.82 -6.52
N PHE A 119 1.69 -5.38 -5.68
CA PHE A 119 1.17 -6.18 -4.58
C PHE A 119 0.39 -7.42 -5.08
N SER A 120 -0.41 -7.29 -6.13
CA SER A 120 -1.15 -8.41 -6.74
C SER A 120 -0.23 -9.48 -7.33
N LEU A 121 0.99 -9.10 -7.74
CA LEU A 121 2.04 -10.01 -8.23
C LEU A 121 2.89 -10.62 -7.09
N GLY A 122 2.68 -10.25 -5.82
CA GLY A 122 3.51 -10.67 -4.70
C GLY A 122 4.96 -10.18 -4.81
N GLN A 123 5.17 -9.00 -5.40
CA GLN A 123 6.50 -8.39 -5.64
C GLN A 123 6.75 -7.15 -4.76
N GLU A 124 5.92 -6.91 -3.75
CA GLU A 124 6.02 -5.76 -2.83
C GLU A 124 7.36 -5.68 -2.10
N SER A 125 8.05 -6.80 -1.91
CA SER A 125 9.41 -6.85 -1.35
C SER A 125 10.47 -6.09 -2.17
N LYS A 126 10.20 -5.81 -3.45
CA LYS A 126 11.06 -4.99 -4.34
C LYS A 126 10.63 -3.52 -4.39
N LEU A 127 9.46 -3.18 -3.85
CA LEU A 127 8.90 -1.82 -3.87
C LEU A 127 9.50 -1.00 -2.73
N VAL A 128 10.42 -0.09 -3.05
CA VAL A 128 11.17 0.72 -2.07
C VAL A 128 10.64 2.14 -1.93
N GLY A 129 9.72 2.57 -2.79
CA GLY A 129 9.13 3.90 -2.72
C GLY A 129 7.78 3.98 -3.43
N ARG A 130 6.88 4.82 -2.91
CA ARG A 130 5.52 5.04 -3.43
C ARG A 130 5.15 6.53 -3.34
N THR A 131 4.08 6.99 -4.00
CA THR A 131 3.62 8.39 -3.84
C THR A 131 2.73 8.56 -2.60
N ASN A 132 2.45 9.81 -2.21
CA ASN A 132 1.47 10.13 -1.17
C ASN A 132 0.06 9.56 -1.44
N TYR A 133 -0.25 9.17 -2.68
CA TYR A 133 -1.55 8.64 -3.11
C TYR A 133 -1.65 7.10 -3.07
N CYS A 134 -0.54 6.38 -2.92
CA CYS A 134 -0.53 4.91 -2.90
C CYS A 134 -0.90 4.38 -1.51
N ASN A 135 -2.20 4.28 -1.23
CA ASN A 135 -2.75 3.87 0.07
C ASN A 135 -3.43 2.48 0.07
N TYR A 136 -3.53 1.82 -1.09
CA TYR A 136 -4.09 0.48 -1.25
C TYR A 136 -3.07 -0.48 -1.92
N PRO A 137 -2.99 -1.76 -1.49
CA PRO A 137 -3.56 -2.30 -0.24
C PRO A 137 -3.02 -1.57 0.99
N GLU A 138 -3.65 -1.72 2.16
CA GLU A 138 -3.27 -0.97 3.38
C GLU A 138 -1.76 -1.05 3.69
N ALA A 139 -1.15 -2.22 3.44
CA ALA A 139 0.28 -2.46 3.56
C ALA A 139 1.17 -1.53 2.69
N ALA A 140 0.69 -1.03 1.55
CA ALA A 140 1.41 -0.08 0.70
C ALA A 140 1.73 1.23 1.43
N SER A 141 0.87 1.65 2.37
CA SER A 141 1.07 2.86 3.17
C SER A 141 2.31 2.79 4.08
N SER A 142 2.82 1.59 4.37
CA SER A 142 4.05 1.35 5.16
C SER A 142 5.34 1.55 4.36
N ILE A 143 5.26 1.62 3.03
CA ILE A 143 6.40 1.87 2.15
C ILE A 143 6.73 3.37 2.16
N GLU A 144 8.01 3.70 2.04
CA GLU A 144 8.53 5.07 2.03
C GLU A 144 7.83 5.94 0.97
N SER A 145 7.45 7.15 1.34
CA SER A 145 6.85 8.11 0.40
C SER A 145 7.93 8.86 -0.36
N ILE A 146 7.71 9.09 -1.64
CA ILE A 146 8.52 9.95 -2.51
C ILE A 146 7.81 11.28 -2.85
N GLY A 147 6.87 11.71 -2.00
CA GLY A 147 6.13 12.95 -2.20
C GLY A 147 4.95 12.86 -3.18
N ASP A 148 4.70 13.97 -3.89
CA ASP A 148 3.70 14.08 -4.95
C ASP A 148 4.30 13.63 -6.30
N ILE A 149 3.48 13.10 -7.22
CA ILE A 149 3.96 12.71 -8.55
C ILE A 149 4.48 13.91 -9.38
N ASN A 150 3.96 15.12 -9.12
CA ASN A 150 4.34 16.37 -9.79
C ASN A 150 5.40 17.16 -9.00
N ALA A 151 5.59 16.82 -7.72
CA ALA A 151 6.55 17.45 -6.81
C ALA A 151 7.11 16.38 -5.85
N PRO A 152 8.06 15.56 -6.32
CA PRO A 152 8.71 14.57 -5.48
C PRO A 152 9.67 15.22 -4.47
N ASP A 153 9.88 14.53 -3.35
CA ASP A 153 10.72 14.97 -2.21
C ASP A 153 12.24 14.84 -2.48
#